data_AF-A0A7W8S665-F1
#
_entry.id   AF-A0A7W8S665-F1
#
_cell.length_a   1.000
_cell.length_b   1.000
_cell.length_c   1.000
_cell.angle_alpha   90.00
_cell.angle_beta   90.00
_cell.angle_gamma   90.00
#
_symmetry.space_group_name_H-M   'P 1'
#
loop_
_entity.id
_entity.type
_entity.pdbx_description
1 polymer ?
#
loop_
_entity_poly.entity_id
_entity_poly.type
_entity_poly.pdbx_seq_one_letter_code
_entity_poly.pdbx_strand_id
1 'polypeptide(L)'
;MIGYLSERENVIEQIDVICLRLFDTWCETRSVTSLAYLMHCWPLIDSTTNALRRLGETMRELRRNHADQIDEYDFRALCEVADLIDELTLPRTVRLIAVAAEVPH
;
A
#
# COMPACT_ATOMS: atom_id res chain seq x y z
N MET A 1 2.07 18.71 18.51
CA MET A 1 1.42 18.42 17.21
C MET A 1 2.49 18.12 16.17
N ILE A 2 3.29 17.06 16.40
CA ILE A 2 4.45 16.68 15.54
C ILE A 2 4.43 15.17 15.26
N GLY A 3 3.92 14.33 16.18
CA GLY A 3 3.84 12.88 15.97
C GLY A 3 3.02 12.44 14.74
N TYR A 4 1.91 13.10 14.45
CA TYR A 4 1.00 12.68 13.38
C TYR A 4 1.54 12.82 11.95
N LEU A 5 2.44 13.80 11.71
CA LEU A 5 3.12 13.92 10.42
C LEU A 5 4.15 12.80 10.29
N SER A 6 4.93 12.56 11.35
CA SER A 6 5.92 11.49 11.40
C SER A 6 5.31 10.09 11.27
N GLU A 7 4.13 9.82 11.84
CA GLU A 7 3.43 8.54 11.68
C GLU A 7 3.02 8.30 10.23
N ARG A 8 2.43 9.33 9.58
CA ARG A 8 2.04 9.24 8.17
C ARG A 8 3.26 9.07 7.26
N GLU A 9 4.31 9.86 7.48
CA GLU A 9 5.56 9.75 6.73
C GLU A 9 6.21 8.38 6.91
N ASN A 10 6.20 7.83 8.12
CA ASN A 10 6.74 6.51 8.39
C ASN A 10 5.99 5.40 7.64
N VAL A 11 4.65 5.50 7.55
CA VAL A 11 3.86 4.55 6.75
C VAL A 11 4.14 4.72 5.25
N ILE A 12 4.32 5.96 4.77
CA ILE A 12 4.69 6.21 3.37
C ILE A 12 6.08 5.63 3.07
N GLU A 13 7.06 5.81 3.96
CA GLU A 13 8.39 5.21 3.84
C GLU A 13 8.31 3.67 3.83
N GLN A 14 7.45 3.08 4.67
CA GLN A 14 7.22 1.63 4.65
C GLN A 14 6.65 1.16 3.31
N ILE A 15 5.65 1.87 2.76
CA ILE A 15 5.11 1.59 1.43
C ILE A 15 6.23 1.67 0.37
N ASP A 16 7.09 2.69 0.44
CA ASP A 16 8.19 2.88 -0.51
C ASP A 16 9.19 1.73 -0.45
N VAL A 17 9.58 1.31 0.76
CA VAL A 17 10.49 0.17 0.96
C VAL A 17 9.90 -1.13 0.40
N ILE A 18 8.60 -1.38 0.59
CA ILE A 18 7.95 -2.58 0.06
C ILE A 18 7.85 -2.51 -1.46
N CYS A 19 7.46 -1.36 -2.03
CA CYS A 19 7.41 -1.14 -3.48
C CYS A 19 8.79 -1.32 -4.12
N LEU A 20 9.86 -0.83 -3.48
CA LEU A 20 11.22 -0.98 -3.96
C LEU A 20 11.69 -2.44 -3.93
N ARG A 21 11.32 -3.22 -2.91
CA ARG A 21 11.59 -4.67 -2.88
C ARG A 21 10.84 -5.42 -3.97
N LEU A 22 9.55 -5.14 -4.15
CA LEU A 22 8.75 -5.73 -5.23
C LEU A 22 9.35 -5.41 -6.60
N PHE A 23 9.81 -4.16 -6.80
CA PHE A 23 10.49 -3.76 -8.03
C PHE A 23 11.74 -4.61 -8.29
N ASP A 24 12.58 -4.81 -7.27
CA ASP A 24 13.82 -5.61 -7.39
C ASP A 24 13.48 -7.06 -7.76
N THR A 25 12.57 -7.70 -7.03
CA THR A 25 12.11 -9.07 -7.31
C THR A 25 11.51 -9.20 -8.70
N TRP A 26 10.68 -8.24 -9.13
CA TRP A 26 10.06 -8.27 -10.46
C TRP A 26 11.07 -8.01 -11.59
N CYS A 27 12.13 -7.26 -11.32
CA CYS A 27 13.25 -7.09 -12.23
C CYS A 27 14.01 -8.41 -12.40
N GLU A 28 14.29 -9.13 -11.31
CA GLU A 28 14.95 -10.43 -11.33
C GLU A 28 14.12 -11.50 -12.05
N THR A 29 12.81 -11.56 -11.75
CA THR A 29 11.86 -12.50 -12.37
C THR A 29 11.43 -12.10 -13.79
N ARG A 30 11.92 -10.95 -14.29
CA ARG A 30 11.57 -10.37 -15.61
C ARG A 30 10.06 -10.18 -15.81
N SER A 31 9.34 -9.85 -14.73
CA SER A 31 7.91 -9.58 -14.78
C SER A 31 7.63 -8.17 -15.31
N VAL A 32 7.77 -8.00 -16.62
CA VAL A 32 7.62 -6.70 -17.32
C VAL A 32 6.24 -6.09 -17.06
N THR A 33 5.19 -6.91 -17.01
CA THR A 33 3.83 -6.44 -16.74
C THR A 33 3.74 -5.82 -15.36
N SER A 34 4.18 -6.53 -14.32
CA SER A 34 4.12 -6.03 -12.95
C SER A 34 4.95 -4.76 -12.75
N LEU A 35 6.13 -4.72 -13.36
CA LEU A 35 6.98 -3.51 -13.38
C LEU A 35 6.29 -2.33 -14.07
N ALA A 36 5.62 -2.55 -15.21
CA ALA A 36 4.93 -1.49 -15.93
C ALA A 36 3.78 -0.89 -15.10
N TYR A 37 3.02 -1.73 -14.40
CA TYR A 37 1.99 -1.27 -13.47
C TYR A 37 2.59 -0.51 -12.29
N LEU A 38 3.68 -1.01 -11.69
CA LEU A 38 4.37 -0.33 -10.59
C LEU A 38 4.85 1.06 -11.03
N MET A 39 5.59 1.14 -12.15
CA MET A 39 6.16 2.39 -12.65
C MET A 39 5.12 3.43 -13.07
N HIS A 40 3.87 3.00 -13.32
CA HIS A 40 2.80 3.93 -13.67
C HIS A 40 2.32 4.75 -12.47
N CYS A 41 2.38 4.18 -11.26
CA CYS A 41 1.85 4.79 -10.04
C CYS A 41 2.92 5.04 -8.96
N TRP A 42 4.12 4.49 -9.14
CA TRP A 42 5.29 4.67 -8.29
C TRP A 42 6.50 5.06 -9.16
N PRO A 43 7.41 5.95 -8.72
CA PRO A 43 7.50 6.57 -7.39
C PRO A 43 6.43 7.64 -7.13
N LEU A 44 5.99 7.73 -5.88
CA LEU A 44 5.02 8.73 -5.44
C LEU A 44 5.70 10.11 -5.41
N ILE A 45 5.48 10.92 -6.45
CA ILE A 45 5.98 12.31 -6.52
C ILE A 45 5.31 13.18 -5.45
N ASP A 46 4.05 12.85 -5.12
CA ASP A 46 3.24 13.52 -4.10
C ASP A 46 2.58 12.47 -3.20
N SER A 47 2.78 12.58 -1.88
CA SER A 47 2.14 11.74 -0.85
C SER A 47 0.65 12.04 -0.62
N THR A 48 -0.02 12.52 -1.68
CA THR A 48 -1.42 12.89 -1.67
C THR A 48 -2.29 11.64 -1.58
N THR A 49 -3.41 11.73 -0.86
CA THR A 49 -4.36 10.61 -0.67
C THR A 49 -4.83 10.01 -1.99
N ASN A 50 -4.94 10.80 -3.07
CA ASN A 50 -5.28 10.31 -4.41
C ASN A 50 -4.17 9.45 -5.03
N ALA A 51 -2.90 9.82 -4.86
CA ALA A 51 -1.77 9.05 -5.37
C ALA A 51 -1.65 7.71 -4.62
N LEU A 52 -1.82 7.74 -3.30
CA LEU A 52 -1.89 6.55 -2.46
C LEU A 52 -3.05 5.64 -2.86
N ARG A 53 -4.27 6.18 -3.04
CA ARG A 53 -5.42 5.39 -3.52
C ARG A 53 -5.15 4.72 -4.86
N ARG A 54 -4.60 5.46 -5.83
CA ARG A 54 -4.23 4.90 -7.14
C ARG A 54 -3.24 3.75 -7.02
N LEU A 55 -2.20 3.91 -6.20
CA LEU A 55 -1.24 2.84 -5.93
C LEU A 55 -1.95 1.61 -5.35
N GLY A 56 -2.83 1.79 -4.36
CA GLY A 56 -3.59 0.69 -3.76
C GLY A 56 -4.54 -0.01 -4.74
N GLU A 57 -5.21 0.76 -5.61
CA GLU A 57 -6.04 0.21 -6.68
C GLU A 57 -5.21 -0.59 -7.68
N THR A 58 -4.07 -0.05 -8.13
CA THR A 58 -3.15 -0.75 -9.03
C THR A 58 -2.62 -2.04 -8.42
N MET A 59 -2.25 -2.06 -7.13
CA MET A 59 -1.84 -3.30 -6.46
C MET A 59 -2.97 -4.33 -6.39
N ARG A 60 -4.22 -3.89 -6.13
CA ARG A 60 -5.39 -4.77 -6.12
C ARG A 60 -5.72 -5.32 -7.52
N GLU A 61 -5.57 -4.50 -8.57
CA GLU A 61 -5.76 -4.91 -9.97
C GLU A 61 -4.68 -5.89 -10.42
N LEU A 62 -3.41 -5.61 -10.13
CA LEU A 62 -2.28 -6.47 -10.43
C LEU A 62 -2.46 -7.84 -9.76
N ARG A 63 -2.86 -7.85 -8.49
CA ARG A 63 -3.22 -9.07 -7.77
C ARG A 63 -4.38 -9.84 -8.39
N ARG A 64 -5.39 -9.17 -8.95
CA ARG A 64 -6.55 -9.84 -9.57
C ARG A 64 -6.24 -10.39 -10.96
N ASN A 65 -5.52 -9.62 -11.77
CA ASN A 65 -5.28 -9.93 -13.18
C ASN A 65 -4.05 -10.82 -13.37
N HIS A 66 -3.08 -10.76 -12.45
CA HIS A 66 -1.80 -11.46 -12.56
C HIS A 66 -1.49 -12.33 -11.35
N ALA A 67 -2.51 -12.75 -10.56
CA ALA A 67 -2.34 -13.64 -9.40
C ALA A 67 -1.47 -14.87 -9.69
N ASP A 68 -1.62 -15.46 -10.88
CA ASP A 68 -0.92 -16.67 -11.32
C ASP A 68 0.58 -16.43 -11.59
N GLN A 69 0.98 -15.18 -11.84
CA GLN A 69 2.36 -14.78 -12.15
C GLN A 69 3.08 -14.14 -10.95
N ILE A 70 2.40 -14.04 -9.81
CA ILE A 70 2.90 -13.39 -8.59
C ILE A 70 3.15 -14.49 -7.56
N ASP A 71 4.38 -14.55 -7.05
CA ASP A 71 4.74 -15.49 -5.98
C ASP A 71 3.98 -15.17 -4.68
N GLU A 72 3.82 -16.16 -3.80
CA GLU A 72 3.16 -15.97 -2.50
C GLU A 72 3.81 -14.83 -1.69
N TYR A 73 5.14 -14.69 -1.77
CA TYR A 73 5.86 -13.61 -1.10
C TYR A 73 5.45 -12.22 -1.62
N ASP A 74 5.43 -12.06 -2.95
CA ASP A 74 5.06 -10.80 -3.60
C ASP A 74 3.57 -10.50 -3.36
N PHE A 75 2.72 -11.52 -3.39
CA PHE A 75 1.30 -11.39 -3.10
C PHE A 75 1.07 -10.85 -1.69
N ARG A 76 1.86 -11.33 -0.71
CA ARG A 76 1.78 -10.84 0.67
C ARG A 76 2.24 -9.40 0.79
N ALA A 77 3.34 -9.03 0.13
CA ALA A 77 3.83 -7.66 0.08
C ALA A 77 2.81 -6.70 -0.57
N LEU A 78 2.13 -7.12 -1.64
CA LEU A 78 1.05 -6.37 -2.28
C LEU A 78 -0.15 -6.15 -1.34
N CYS A 79 -0.51 -7.17 -0.54
CA CYS A 79 -1.56 -7.03 0.46
C CYS A 79 -1.17 -6.06 1.57
N GLU A 80 0.09 -6.11 2.02
CA GLU A 80 0.62 -5.19 3.03
C GLU A 80 0.57 -3.73 2.55
N VAL A 81 1.03 -3.45 1.32
CA VAL A 81 0.92 -2.11 0.72
C VAL A 81 -0.53 -1.65 0.63
N ALA A 82 -1.44 -2.53 0.20
CA ALA A 82 -2.85 -2.19 0.07
C ALA A 82 -3.51 -1.90 1.42
N ASP A 83 -3.11 -2.58 2.49
CA ASP A 83 -3.60 -2.38 3.86
C ASP A 83 -3.10 -1.05 4.44
N LEU A 84 -1.79 -0.77 4.30
CA LEU A 84 -1.19 0.51 4.71
C LEU A 84 -1.84 1.70 3.99
N ILE A 85 -2.12 1.56 2.70
CA ILE A 85 -2.83 2.59 1.92
C ILE A 85 -4.28 2.74 2.41
N ASP A 86 -4.97 1.66 2.73
CA ASP A 86 -6.33 1.71 3.30
C ASP A 86 -6.30 2.48 4.63
N GLU A 87 -5.38 2.17 5.54
CA GLU A 87 -5.17 2.91 6.78
C GLU A 87 -4.92 4.41 6.57
N LEU A 88 -4.12 4.78 5.56
CA LEU A 88 -3.83 6.17 5.21
C LEU A 88 -5.00 6.90 4.53
N THR A 89 -5.91 6.17 3.90
CA THR A 89 -6.98 6.73 3.06
C THR A 89 -8.37 6.61 3.67
N LEU A 90 -8.50 5.83 4.75
CA LEU A 90 -9.70 5.71 5.57
C LEU A 90 -10.03 7.07 6.21
N PRO A 91 -11.26 7.60 6.01
CA PRO A 91 -11.71 8.75 6.77
C PRO A 91 -11.76 8.35 8.24
N ARG A 92 -11.08 9.14 9.09
CA ARG A 92 -10.88 8.96 10.54
C ARG A 92 -12.16 8.85 11.41
N THR A 93 -13.31 8.61 10.82
CA THR A 93 -14.57 8.35 11.53
C THR A 93 -14.62 6.95 12.16
N VAL A 94 -13.84 5.99 11.66
CA VAL A 94 -13.94 4.58 12.10
C VAL A 94 -13.14 4.27 13.38
N ARG A 95 -12.09 5.05 13.71
CA ARG A 95 -11.34 4.84 14.98
C ARG A 95 -12.11 5.32 16.23
N LEU A 96 -13.17 6.12 16.07
CA LEU A 96 -14.03 6.53 17.20
C LEU A 96 -15.11 5.50 17.55
N ILE A 97 -15.43 4.56 16.65
CA ILE A 97 -16.47 3.54 16.90
C ILE A 97 -15.89 2.31 17.62
N ALA A 98 -14.60 1.99 17.40
CA ALA A 98 -13.94 0.88 18.09
C ALA A 98 -13.65 1.20 19.57
N VAL A 99 -13.29 2.45 19.90
CA VAL A 99 -13.05 2.87 21.30
C VAL A 99 -14.35 3.08 22.10
N ALA A 100 -15.50 3.24 21.42
CA ALA A 100 -16.80 3.44 22.08
C ALA A 100 -17.50 2.13 22.46
N ALA A 101 -16.98 0.97 22.03
CA ALA A 101 -17.58 -0.34 22.32
C ALA A 101 -17.08 -0.99 23.63
N GLU A 102 -16.11 -0.38 24.31
CA GLU A 102 -15.69 -0.80 25.66
C GLU A 102 -16.37 0.09 26.73
N VAL A 103 -17.64 -0.18 27.01
CA VAL A 103 -18.30 0.25 28.26
C VAL A 103 -18.59 -1.01 29.10
N PRO A 104 -17.94 -1.18 30.26
CA PRO A 104 -18.27 -2.25 31.20
C PRO A 104 -19.53 -1.89 31.98
N HIS A 105 -20.37 -2.88 32.27
CA HIS A 105 -21.42 -2.78 33.28
C HIS A 105 -21.37 -3.98 34.23
#